data_AF-A0A960ZY65-F1
#
_entry.id   AF-A0A960ZY65-F1
#
_cell.length_a   1.000
_cell.length_b   1.000
_cell.length_c   1.000
_cell.angle_alpha   90.00
_cell.angle_beta   90.00
_cell.angle_gamma   90.00
#
_symmetry.space_group_name_H-M   'P 1'
#
loop_
_entity.id
_entity.type
_entity.pdbx_description
1 polymer ?
#
loop_
_entity_poly.entity_id
_entity_poly.type
_entity_poly.pdbx_seq_one_letter_code
_entity_poly.pdbx_strand_id
1 'polypeptide(L)'
;MNNRSVGIHNGPFHADEVLACALLICFNLIDRQSIVRSRDSKVLKCCEFVCDVGGVYDEDNKRFDHHQATYRGPLSSAGMVLRYLLDRKIITSGQFALLNENLVKGVDAHDNGKSPALEGIATFSLIIDNFLPVQYDAEDDELDKCFYEALDFVLGHVSRMLKRYEYSQGCKEIVQRAMEEGELWLDFTQAIPWQDNFFELGGENHRAQFVVMPARGRWK
;
A
#
# COMPACT_ATOMS: atom_id res chain seq x y z
N MET A 1 -19.31 7.00 -19.34
CA MET A 1 -18.42 6.74 -18.20
C MET A 1 -17.78 5.41 -18.44
N ASN A 2 -16.45 5.33 -18.38
CA ASN A 2 -15.75 4.06 -18.38
C ASN A 2 -15.78 3.56 -16.94
N ASN A 3 -16.59 2.53 -16.69
CA ASN A 3 -16.56 1.85 -15.41
C ASN A 3 -15.21 1.13 -15.28
N ARG A 4 -14.72 1.01 -14.05
CA ARG A 4 -13.46 0.34 -13.69
C ARG A 4 -12.21 1.01 -14.29
N SER A 5 -12.23 2.34 -14.38
CA SER A 5 -11.09 3.14 -14.86
C SER A 5 -10.62 4.16 -13.84
N VAL A 6 -9.37 4.60 -13.97
CA VAL A 6 -8.80 5.71 -13.19
C VAL A 6 -8.13 6.71 -14.12
N GLY A 7 -8.40 8.00 -13.90
CA GLY A 7 -7.66 9.10 -14.52
C GLY A 7 -6.55 9.59 -13.59
N ILE A 8 -5.33 9.70 -14.08
CA ILE A 8 -4.19 10.29 -13.36
C ILE A 8 -3.48 11.31 -14.25
N HIS A 9 -2.57 12.11 -13.71
CA HIS A 9 -1.81 13.04 -14.52
C HIS A 9 -0.85 12.32 -15.49
N ASN A 10 -0.49 12.99 -16.59
CA ASN A 10 0.42 12.48 -17.62
C ASN A 10 1.84 13.07 -17.57
N GLY A 11 2.28 13.58 -16.41
CA GLY A 11 3.68 14.04 -16.24
C GLY A 11 4.60 12.93 -15.73
N PRO A 12 5.85 13.28 -15.39
CA PRO A 12 6.70 12.44 -14.53
C PRO A 12 5.90 11.98 -13.33
N PHE A 13 5.86 10.68 -13.09
CA PHE A 13 5.03 10.09 -12.06
C PHE A 13 5.72 10.06 -10.70
N HIS A 14 4.92 10.03 -9.64
CA HIS A 14 5.38 9.84 -8.27
C HIS A 14 4.89 8.51 -7.72
N ALA A 15 5.32 8.20 -6.49
CA ALA A 15 4.79 7.03 -5.79
C ALA A 15 3.33 7.19 -5.39
N ASP A 16 2.79 8.43 -5.34
CA ASP A 16 1.43 8.70 -4.94
C ASP A 16 0.40 8.04 -5.86
N GLU A 17 0.39 8.43 -7.13
CA GLU A 17 -0.56 7.94 -8.11
C GLU A 17 -0.27 6.49 -8.53
N VAL A 18 1.00 6.06 -8.51
CA VAL A 18 1.36 4.65 -8.74
C VAL A 18 0.77 3.76 -7.65
N LEU A 19 0.91 4.15 -6.37
CA LEU A 19 0.36 3.39 -5.25
C LEU A 19 -1.18 3.47 -5.21
N ALA A 20 -1.77 4.62 -5.51
CA ALA A 20 -3.22 4.76 -5.63
C ALA A 20 -3.79 3.79 -6.68
N CYS A 21 -3.18 3.71 -7.87
CA CYS A 21 -3.57 2.76 -8.91
C CYS A 21 -3.40 1.31 -8.44
N ALA A 22 -2.27 0.98 -7.82
CA ALA A 22 -2.02 -0.37 -7.31
C ALA A 22 -3.06 -0.81 -6.27
N LEU A 23 -3.44 0.06 -5.34
CA LEU A 23 -4.47 -0.20 -4.35
C LEU A 23 -5.83 -0.48 -5.02
N LEU A 24 -6.26 0.37 -5.96
CA LEU A 24 -7.53 0.19 -6.68
C LEU A 24 -7.57 -1.13 -7.46
N ILE A 25 -6.45 -1.56 -8.05
CA ILE A 25 -6.33 -2.84 -8.77
C ILE A 25 -6.34 -4.01 -7.78
N CYS A 26 -5.55 -3.97 -6.71
CA CYS A 26 -5.47 -5.04 -5.72
C CYS A 26 -6.83 -5.37 -5.09
N PHE A 27 -7.70 -4.36 -4.92
CA PHE A 27 -9.06 -4.54 -4.41
C PHE A 27 -10.14 -4.57 -5.51
N ASN A 28 -9.73 -4.83 -6.76
CA ASN A 28 -10.60 -5.12 -7.90
C ASN A 28 -11.62 -4.01 -8.24
N LEU A 29 -11.25 -2.74 -8.01
CA LEU A 29 -12.09 -1.58 -8.31
C LEU A 29 -11.88 -1.03 -9.73
N ILE A 30 -10.68 -1.20 -10.27
CA ILE A 30 -10.33 -0.81 -11.64
C ILE A 30 -9.60 -1.96 -12.34
N ASP A 31 -9.54 -1.89 -13.67
CA ASP A 31 -8.72 -2.78 -14.47
C ASP A 31 -7.38 -2.10 -14.84
N ARG A 32 -6.27 -2.85 -14.82
CA ARG A 32 -4.92 -2.32 -15.10
C ARG A 32 -4.83 -1.62 -16.46
N GLN A 33 -5.55 -2.12 -17.46
CA GLN A 33 -5.60 -1.55 -18.82
C GLN A 33 -6.49 -0.30 -18.95
N SER A 34 -7.24 0.02 -17.90
CA SER A 34 -8.18 1.15 -17.84
C SER A 34 -7.59 2.34 -17.07
N ILE A 35 -6.26 2.44 -17.00
CA ILE A 35 -5.57 3.64 -16.49
C ILE A 35 -5.46 4.64 -17.63
N VAL A 36 -5.92 5.86 -17.38
CA VAL A 36 -5.92 6.97 -18.33
C VAL A 36 -5.00 8.06 -17.80
N ARG A 37 -3.87 8.28 -18.47
CA ARG A 37 -2.93 9.37 -18.15
C ARG A 37 -3.30 10.61 -18.94
N SER A 38 -3.86 11.63 -18.29
CA SER A 38 -4.28 12.88 -18.94
C SER A 38 -4.47 14.01 -17.93
N ARG A 39 -4.37 15.25 -18.40
CA ARG A 39 -4.84 16.45 -17.67
C ARG A 39 -6.10 17.08 -18.29
N ASP A 40 -6.62 16.51 -19.38
CA ASP A 40 -7.86 17.01 -20.00
C ASP A 40 -9.06 16.66 -19.12
N SER A 41 -9.65 17.69 -18.52
CA SER A 41 -10.86 17.56 -17.70
C SER A 41 -12.02 16.83 -18.39
N LYS A 42 -12.13 16.88 -19.73
CA LYS A 42 -13.16 16.15 -20.48
C LYS A 42 -12.91 14.65 -20.49
N VAL A 43 -11.64 14.24 -20.62
CA VAL A 43 -11.21 12.85 -20.53
C VAL A 43 -11.37 12.33 -19.10
N LEU A 44 -10.90 13.10 -18.11
CA LEU A 44 -10.96 12.72 -16.69
C LEU A 44 -12.40 12.56 -16.19
N LYS A 45 -13.35 13.39 -16.66
CA LYS A 45 -14.78 13.24 -16.35
C LYS A 45 -15.39 11.91 -16.80
N CYS A 46 -14.77 11.25 -17.78
CA CYS A 46 -15.23 9.94 -18.24
C CYS A 46 -14.72 8.80 -17.34
N CYS A 47 -13.75 9.04 -16.46
CA CYS A 47 -13.18 8.01 -15.59
C CYS A 47 -14.00 7.82 -14.31
N GLU A 48 -14.06 6.57 -13.83
CA GLU A 48 -14.73 6.26 -12.57
C GLU A 48 -13.99 6.89 -11.38
N PHE A 49 -12.69 6.65 -11.29
CA PHE A 49 -11.79 7.23 -10.30
C PHE A 49 -10.95 8.34 -10.95
N VAL A 50 -10.56 9.35 -10.19
CA VAL A 50 -9.52 10.31 -10.58
C VAL A 50 -8.58 10.51 -9.40
N CYS A 51 -7.29 10.33 -9.60
CA CYS A 51 -6.26 10.44 -8.56
C CYS A 51 -5.15 11.39 -9.03
N ASP A 52 -4.63 12.19 -8.11
CA ASP A 52 -3.48 13.07 -8.35
C ASP A 52 -3.62 14.05 -9.53
N VAL A 53 -4.86 14.38 -9.87
CA VAL A 53 -5.18 15.33 -10.93
C VAL A 53 -6.61 15.86 -10.77
N GLY A 54 -6.85 17.06 -11.28
CA GLY A 54 -8.19 17.66 -11.39
C GLY A 54 -8.56 18.60 -10.25
N GLY A 55 -7.73 18.73 -9.22
CA GLY A 55 -7.85 19.72 -8.17
C GLY A 55 -9.07 19.52 -7.27
N VAL A 56 -9.52 18.28 -7.06
CA VAL A 56 -10.68 17.97 -6.20
C VAL A 56 -10.43 16.75 -5.31
N TYR A 57 -10.64 16.91 -4.00
CA TYR A 57 -10.85 15.80 -3.07
C TYR A 57 -12.34 15.70 -2.74
N ASP A 58 -12.98 14.65 -3.23
CA ASP A 58 -14.38 14.32 -3.00
C ASP A 58 -14.53 12.80 -3.05
N GLU A 59 -14.64 12.19 -1.88
CA GLU A 59 -14.72 10.74 -1.71
C GLU A 59 -15.99 10.13 -2.33
N ASP A 60 -17.12 10.82 -2.23
CA ASP A 60 -18.40 10.35 -2.78
C ASP A 60 -18.38 10.32 -4.30
N ASN A 61 -17.67 11.27 -4.91
CA ASN A 61 -17.46 11.33 -6.36
C ASN A 61 -16.16 10.66 -6.82
N LYS A 62 -15.43 9.96 -5.93
CA LYS A 62 -14.17 9.24 -6.24
C LYS A 62 -13.13 10.14 -6.91
N ARG A 63 -12.95 11.34 -6.37
CA ARG A 63 -11.92 12.31 -6.77
C ARG A 63 -10.93 12.44 -5.63
N PHE A 64 -9.67 12.13 -5.89
CA PHE A 64 -8.63 11.97 -4.88
C PHE A 64 -7.41 12.78 -5.31
N ASP A 65 -7.48 14.09 -5.14
CA ASP A 65 -6.36 14.99 -5.39
C ASP A 65 -6.19 15.88 -4.15
N HIS A 66 -4.95 16.20 -3.77
CA HIS A 66 -4.60 17.02 -2.61
C HIS A 66 -4.03 18.40 -2.97
N HIS A 67 -3.85 18.70 -4.26
CA HIS A 67 -3.18 19.91 -4.76
C HIS A 67 -3.96 21.22 -4.57
N GLN A 68 -5.13 21.21 -3.91
CA GLN A 68 -5.90 22.42 -3.72
C GLN A 68 -5.25 23.32 -2.67
N ALA A 69 -5.19 24.62 -2.97
CA ALA A 69 -4.71 25.61 -2.02
C ALA A 69 -5.54 25.67 -0.72
N THR A 70 -6.72 25.05 -0.66
CA THR A 70 -7.56 24.94 0.54
C THR A 70 -7.32 23.65 1.33
N TYR A 71 -6.77 22.61 0.72
CA TYR A 71 -6.50 21.35 1.41
C TYR A 71 -5.26 21.50 2.30
N ARG A 72 -5.39 21.03 3.55
CA ARG A 72 -4.34 21.09 4.59
C ARG A 72 -4.16 19.75 5.30
N GLY A 73 -4.78 18.70 4.74
CA GLY A 73 -4.72 17.35 5.30
C GLY A 73 -3.34 16.69 5.12
N PRO A 74 -3.12 15.55 5.78
CA PRO A 74 -1.85 14.83 5.69
C PRO A 74 -1.80 13.82 4.54
N LEU A 75 -2.93 13.53 3.88
CA LEU A 75 -3.04 12.47 2.87
C LEU A 75 -2.70 13.01 1.48
N SER A 76 -1.92 12.24 0.72
CA SER A 76 -1.87 12.31 -0.74
C SER A 76 -2.95 11.41 -1.34
N SER A 77 -2.99 11.24 -2.67
CA SER A 77 -4.02 10.45 -3.34
C SER A 77 -4.04 8.98 -2.88
N ALA A 78 -2.89 8.37 -2.64
CA ALA A 78 -2.74 7.02 -2.10
C ALA A 78 -3.38 6.90 -0.70
N GLY A 79 -3.12 7.86 0.19
CA GLY A 79 -3.75 7.94 1.51
C GLY A 79 -5.26 8.11 1.43
N MET A 80 -5.74 8.96 0.52
CA MET A 80 -7.17 9.17 0.30
C MET A 80 -7.86 7.91 -0.24
N VAL A 81 -7.25 7.21 -1.19
CA VAL A 81 -7.75 5.93 -1.71
C VAL A 81 -7.77 4.87 -0.61
N LEU A 82 -6.71 4.76 0.20
CA LEU A 82 -6.68 3.80 1.31
C LEU A 82 -7.78 4.10 2.35
N ARG A 83 -8.03 5.38 2.65
CA ARG A 83 -9.13 5.80 3.53
C ARG A 83 -10.48 5.40 2.94
N TYR A 84 -10.72 5.70 1.66
CA TYR A 84 -11.93 5.29 0.95
C TYR A 84 -12.18 3.79 1.03
N LEU A 85 -11.14 2.96 0.85
CA LEU A 85 -11.26 1.50 0.95
C LEU A 85 -11.74 1.06 2.34
N LEU A 86 -11.25 1.69 3.41
CA LEU A 86 -11.69 1.42 4.78
C LEU A 86 -13.14 1.88 4.98
N ASP A 87 -13.46 3.11 4.60
CA ASP A 87 -14.75 3.75 4.87
C ASP A 87 -15.89 3.07 4.10
N ARG A 88 -15.60 2.57 2.90
CA ARG A 88 -16.52 1.72 2.12
C ARG A 88 -16.53 0.24 2.54
N LYS A 89 -15.79 -0.14 3.59
CA LYS A 89 -15.67 -1.52 4.10
C LYS A 89 -15.19 -2.53 3.06
N ILE A 90 -14.37 -2.07 2.12
CA ILE A 90 -13.73 -2.93 1.11
C ILE A 90 -12.55 -3.68 1.75
N ILE A 91 -11.88 -3.04 2.70
CA ILE A 91 -10.80 -3.64 3.49
C ILE A 91 -11.14 -3.64 4.97
N THR A 92 -10.49 -4.54 5.72
CA THR A 92 -10.60 -4.58 7.19
C THR A 92 -9.74 -3.48 7.84
N SER A 93 -10.01 -3.16 9.11
CA SER A 93 -9.17 -2.27 9.90
C SER A 93 -7.73 -2.77 10.01
N GLY A 94 -7.52 -4.10 10.06
CA GLY A 94 -6.20 -4.72 10.09
C GLY A 94 -5.43 -4.57 8.77
N GLN A 95 -6.10 -4.73 7.63
CA GLN A 95 -5.51 -4.45 6.31
C GLN A 95 -5.19 -2.96 6.15
N PHE A 96 -6.07 -2.08 6.62
CA PHE A 96 -5.82 -0.64 6.65
C PHE A 96 -4.57 -0.32 7.50
N ALA A 97 -4.49 -0.83 8.73
CA ALA A 97 -3.34 -0.60 9.61
C ALA A 97 -2.03 -1.11 8.98
N LEU A 98 -2.04 -2.33 8.43
CA LEU A 98 -0.89 -2.89 7.71
C LEU A 98 -0.39 -1.94 6.61
N LEU A 99 -1.27 -1.55 5.68
CA LEU A 99 -0.90 -0.74 4.53
C LEU A 99 -0.54 0.69 4.92
N ASN A 100 -1.30 1.28 5.84
CA ASN A 100 -1.11 2.65 6.30
C ASN A 100 0.23 2.81 7.03
N GLU A 101 0.50 1.97 8.02
CA GLU A 101 1.66 2.12 8.91
C GLU A 101 2.97 1.73 8.24
N ASN A 102 2.94 0.77 7.31
CA ASN A 102 4.16 0.21 6.70
C ASN A 102 4.46 0.75 5.30
N LEU A 103 3.57 1.54 4.70
CA LEU A 103 3.75 2.01 3.33
C LEU A 103 3.12 3.38 3.06
N VAL A 104 1.79 3.48 3.13
CA VAL A 104 1.05 4.64 2.60
C VAL A 104 1.37 5.93 3.34
N LYS A 105 1.51 5.90 4.68
CA LYS A 105 1.87 7.09 5.46
C LYS A 105 3.25 7.66 5.09
N GLY A 106 4.17 6.82 4.62
CA GLY A 106 5.46 7.24 4.11
C GLY A 106 5.35 7.95 2.75
N VAL A 107 4.49 7.43 1.86
CA VAL A 107 4.18 8.06 0.57
C VAL A 107 3.47 9.39 0.78
N ASP A 108 2.42 9.43 1.62
CA ASP A 108 1.71 10.64 2.03
C ASP A 108 2.68 11.72 2.54
N ALA A 109 3.63 11.34 3.38
CA ALA A 109 4.60 12.27 3.94
C ALA A 109 5.58 12.78 2.88
N HIS A 110 6.05 11.92 1.97
CA HIS A 110 6.96 12.32 0.90
C HIS A 110 6.29 13.31 -0.04
N ASP A 111 5.10 12.95 -0.52
CA ASP A 111 4.36 13.70 -1.51
C ASP A 111 3.88 15.08 -0.99
N ASN A 112 3.52 15.15 0.29
CA ASN A 112 3.24 16.42 0.96
C ASN A 112 4.48 17.20 1.43
N GLY A 113 5.70 16.79 1.03
CA GLY A 113 6.95 17.48 1.38
C GLY A 113 7.32 17.44 2.87
N LYS A 114 6.82 16.44 3.61
CA LYS A 114 7.02 16.25 5.06
C LYS A 114 7.97 15.09 5.39
N SER A 115 8.41 14.32 4.41
CA SER A 115 9.33 13.20 4.63
C SER A 115 10.72 13.72 5.04
N PRO A 116 11.31 13.21 6.13
CA PRO A 116 12.64 13.63 6.53
C PRO A 116 13.70 13.10 5.55
N ALA A 117 14.62 13.96 5.14
CA ALA A 117 15.82 13.54 4.42
C ALA A 117 16.81 12.91 5.41
N LEU A 118 16.94 11.58 5.36
CA LEU A 118 17.86 10.82 6.21
C LEU A 118 18.97 10.20 5.34
N GLU A 119 20.22 10.44 5.71
CA GLU A 119 21.37 9.90 4.99
C GLU A 119 21.36 8.36 4.98
N GLY A 120 21.65 7.77 3.81
CA GLY A 120 21.71 6.32 3.62
C GLY A 120 20.36 5.60 3.60
N ILE A 121 19.23 6.32 3.69
CA ILE A 121 17.88 5.73 3.67
C ILE A 121 17.19 6.07 2.35
N ALA A 122 16.88 5.04 1.56
CA ALA A 122 15.99 5.15 0.41
C ALA A 122 14.54 4.91 0.86
N THR A 123 13.71 5.95 0.77
CA THR A 123 12.26 5.81 1.01
C THR A 123 11.60 5.04 -0.13
N PHE A 124 10.39 4.51 0.11
CA PHE A 124 9.62 3.85 -0.96
C PHE A 124 9.43 4.79 -2.17
N SER A 125 9.10 6.06 -1.93
CA SER A 125 8.95 7.04 -3.02
C SER A 125 10.23 7.21 -3.83
N LEU A 126 11.39 7.32 -3.16
CA LEU A 126 12.70 7.37 -3.86
C LEU A 126 12.99 6.10 -4.66
N ILE A 127 12.52 4.93 -4.23
CA ILE A 127 12.64 3.69 -5.02
C ILE A 127 11.77 3.79 -6.28
N ILE A 128 10.56 4.33 -6.18
CA ILE A 128 9.66 4.52 -7.33
C ILE A 128 10.20 5.57 -8.31
N ASP A 129 10.80 6.66 -7.81
CA ASP A 129 11.40 7.70 -8.65
C ASP A 129 12.50 7.13 -9.57
N ASN A 130 13.19 6.05 -9.16
CA ASN A 130 14.21 5.39 -9.99
C ASN A 130 13.62 4.60 -11.19
N PHE A 131 12.30 4.50 -11.30
CA PHE A 131 11.64 3.98 -12.51
C PHE A 131 11.39 5.07 -13.55
N LEU A 132 11.54 6.35 -13.23
CA LEU A 132 11.43 7.42 -14.22
C LEU A 132 12.50 7.26 -15.32
N PRO A 133 12.24 7.75 -16.54
CA PRO A 133 13.25 7.81 -17.58
C PRO A 133 14.52 8.51 -17.09
N VAL A 134 15.68 8.02 -17.53
CA VAL A 134 16.97 8.62 -17.17
C VAL A 134 17.10 10.02 -17.78
N GLN A 135 16.55 10.21 -18.99
CA GLN A 135 16.48 11.48 -19.68
C GLN A 135 15.21 12.25 -19.29
N TYR A 136 15.38 13.51 -18.89
CA TYR A 136 14.26 14.35 -18.43
C TYR A 136 13.37 14.87 -19.56
N ASP A 137 13.83 14.79 -20.81
CA ASP A 137 13.11 15.13 -22.04
C ASP A 137 12.58 13.89 -22.77
N ALA A 138 12.40 12.77 -22.06
CA ALA A 138 11.79 11.57 -22.59
C ALA A 138 10.37 11.84 -23.13
N GLU A 139 10.03 11.18 -24.23
CA GLU A 139 8.72 11.26 -24.85
C GLU A 139 7.63 10.58 -23.98
N ASP A 140 6.38 10.99 -24.17
CA ASP A 140 5.24 10.49 -23.39
C ASP A 140 5.13 8.94 -23.40
N ASP A 141 5.44 8.29 -24.52
CA ASP A 141 5.42 6.83 -24.66
C ASP A 141 6.44 6.13 -23.74
N GLU A 142 7.61 6.74 -23.52
CA GLU A 142 8.63 6.21 -22.61
C GLU A 142 8.23 6.41 -21.14
N LEU A 143 7.70 7.58 -20.81
CA LEU A 143 7.12 7.87 -19.49
C LEU A 143 5.99 6.89 -19.13
N ASP A 144 5.16 6.52 -20.10
CA ASP A 144 4.09 5.54 -19.95
C ASP A 144 4.62 4.13 -19.71
N LYS A 145 5.63 3.70 -20.48
CA LYS A 145 6.29 2.42 -20.24
C LYS A 145 6.89 2.35 -18.83
N CYS A 146 7.65 3.36 -18.43
CA CYS A 146 8.25 3.48 -17.10
C CYS A 146 7.21 3.44 -15.98
N PHE A 147 6.07 4.13 -16.16
CA PHE A 147 4.97 4.08 -15.19
C PHE A 147 4.43 2.68 -15.00
N TYR A 148 4.21 1.92 -16.09
CA TYR A 148 3.72 0.55 -15.98
C TYR A 148 4.73 -0.41 -15.36
N GLU A 149 6.03 -0.21 -15.58
CA GLU A 149 7.08 -0.97 -14.88
C GLU A 149 7.07 -0.71 -13.37
N ALA A 150 6.95 0.57 -12.96
CA ALA A 150 6.78 0.94 -11.57
C ALA A 150 5.50 0.32 -10.98
N LEU A 151 4.38 0.43 -11.70
CA LEU A 151 3.09 -0.11 -11.27
C LEU A 151 3.17 -1.63 -11.03
N ASP A 152 3.80 -2.39 -11.92
CA ASP A 152 3.93 -3.84 -11.77
C ASP A 152 4.79 -4.20 -10.53
N PHE A 153 5.84 -3.44 -10.26
CA PHE A 153 6.62 -3.57 -9.02
C PHE A 153 5.75 -3.31 -7.78
N VAL A 154 5.01 -2.20 -7.75
CA VAL A 154 4.16 -1.82 -6.61
C VAL A 154 3.03 -2.84 -6.40
N LEU A 155 2.37 -3.28 -7.47
CA LEU A 155 1.35 -4.33 -7.42
C LEU A 155 1.90 -5.62 -6.81
N GLY A 156 3.09 -6.05 -7.25
CA GLY A 156 3.77 -7.22 -6.70
C GLY A 156 4.13 -7.05 -5.22
N HIS A 157 4.55 -5.84 -4.81
CA HIS A 157 4.88 -5.51 -3.44
C HIS A 157 3.65 -5.54 -2.52
N VAL A 158 2.60 -4.76 -2.84
CA VAL A 158 1.36 -4.65 -2.06
C VAL A 158 0.65 -6.00 -1.97
N SER A 159 0.52 -6.72 -3.09
CA SER A 159 -0.09 -8.05 -3.09
C SER A 159 0.66 -9.04 -2.17
N ARG A 160 1.98 -8.92 -2.08
CA ARG A 160 2.79 -9.77 -1.19
C ARG A 160 2.62 -9.37 0.27
N MET A 161 2.53 -8.07 0.59
CA MET A 161 2.22 -7.60 1.95
C MET A 161 0.88 -8.19 2.42
N LEU A 162 -0.17 -8.08 1.60
CA LEU A 162 -1.50 -8.61 1.91
C LEU A 162 -1.49 -10.12 2.12
N LYS A 163 -0.87 -10.89 1.20
CA LYS A 163 -0.76 -12.36 1.34
C LYS A 163 0.00 -12.78 2.60
N ARG A 164 1.07 -12.05 2.96
CA ARG A 164 1.83 -12.32 4.19
C ARG A 164 1.01 -12.03 5.44
N TYR A 165 0.25 -10.94 5.42
CA TYR A 165 -0.66 -10.59 6.50
C TYR A 165 -1.77 -11.63 6.68
N GLU A 166 -2.42 -12.04 5.58
CA GLU A 166 -3.43 -13.10 5.60
C GLU A 166 -2.87 -14.42 6.14
N TYR A 167 -1.67 -14.82 5.71
CA TYR A 167 -1.01 -16.00 6.24
C TYR A 167 -0.71 -15.88 7.75
N SER A 168 -0.26 -14.70 8.20
CA SER A 168 -0.03 -14.43 9.62
C SER A 168 -1.33 -14.54 10.43
N GLN A 169 -2.41 -13.90 9.99
CA GLN A 169 -3.70 -13.96 10.67
C GLN A 169 -4.26 -15.40 10.73
N GLY A 170 -4.06 -16.19 9.67
CA GLY A 170 -4.39 -17.62 9.66
C GLY A 170 -3.61 -18.47 10.68
N CYS A 171 -2.47 -17.99 11.18
CA CYS A 171 -1.69 -18.65 12.23
C CYS A 171 -2.12 -18.24 13.66
N LYS A 172 -3.01 -17.26 13.82
CA LYS A 172 -3.32 -16.65 15.13
C LYS A 172 -3.82 -17.66 16.16
N GLU A 173 -4.73 -18.55 15.77
CA GLU A 173 -5.24 -19.59 16.66
C GLU A 173 -4.16 -20.60 17.10
N ILE A 174 -3.18 -20.87 16.24
CA ILE A 174 -2.06 -21.77 16.58
C ILE A 174 -1.21 -21.12 17.68
N VAL A 175 -0.92 -19.82 17.52
CA VAL A 175 -0.16 -19.05 18.52
C VAL A 175 -0.94 -18.96 19.83
N GLN A 176 -2.25 -18.66 19.77
CA GLN A 176 -3.10 -18.58 20.96
C GLN A 176 -3.10 -19.89 21.74
N ARG A 177 -3.29 -21.04 21.08
CA ARG A 177 -3.27 -22.34 21.75
C ARG A 177 -1.92 -22.64 22.42
N ALA A 178 -0.81 -22.32 21.75
CA ALA A 178 0.51 -22.47 22.34
C ALA A 178 0.74 -21.56 23.56
N MET A 179 0.13 -20.37 23.59
CA MET A 179 0.17 -19.49 24.76
C MET A 179 -0.68 -20.03 25.93
N GLU A 180 -1.83 -20.66 25.64
CA GLU A 180 -2.72 -21.22 26.67
C GLU A 180 -2.09 -22.37 27.48
N GLU A 181 -1.07 -23.06 26.94
CA GLU A 181 -0.30 -24.07 27.67
C GLU A 181 0.49 -23.47 28.85
N GLY A 182 0.82 -22.16 28.80
CA GLY A 182 1.44 -21.44 29.91
C GLY A 182 2.88 -21.89 30.22
N GLU A 183 3.57 -22.45 29.23
CA GLU A 183 4.94 -22.91 29.33
C GLU A 183 5.97 -21.77 29.19
N LEU A 184 7.23 -22.06 29.54
CA LEU A 184 8.36 -21.15 29.33
C LEU A 184 8.83 -21.08 27.86
N TRP A 185 8.22 -21.86 26.97
CA TRP A 185 8.44 -21.81 25.53
C TRP A 185 7.12 -21.96 24.78
N LEU A 186 7.08 -21.53 23.52
CA LEU A 186 6.00 -21.88 22.59
C LEU A 186 6.49 -23.00 21.67
N ASP A 187 5.76 -24.11 21.62
CA ASP A 187 6.06 -25.21 20.70
C ASP A 187 5.15 -25.14 19.47
N PHE A 188 5.76 -25.13 18.29
CA PHE A 188 5.06 -25.19 17.02
C PHE A 188 5.52 -26.40 16.22
N THR A 189 4.58 -27.27 15.85
CA THR A 189 4.83 -28.45 15.01
C THR A 189 5.20 -28.11 13.55
N GLN A 190 5.09 -26.83 13.17
CA GLN A 190 5.41 -26.32 11.84
C GLN A 190 6.01 -24.89 11.94
N ALA A 191 6.79 -24.50 10.94
CA ALA A 191 7.37 -23.17 10.86
C ALA A 191 6.30 -22.12 10.50
N ILE A 192 5.97 -21.24 11.45
CA ILE A 192 4.94 -20.21 11.28
C ILE A 192 5.43 -18.82 11.70
N PRO A 193 4.89 -17.74 11.11
CA PRO A 193 5.00 -16.41 11.68
C PRO A 193 4.19 -16.36 12.98
N TRP A 194 4.87 -16.13 14.09
CA TRP A 194 4.25 -16.12 15.42
C TRP A 194 4.32 -14.76 16.10
N GLN A 195 5.34 -13.95 15.81
CA GLN A 195 5.70 -12.75 16.59
C GLN A 195 4.54 -11.76 16.68
N ASP A 196 3.99 -11.33 15.56
CA ASP A 196 2.92 -10.33 15.54
C ASP A 196 1.68 -10.83 16.30
N ASN A 197 1.23 -12.05 16.02
CA ASN A 197 0.09 -12.66 16.72
C ASN A 197 0.34 -12.80 18.22
N PHE A 198 1.56 -13.18 18.62
CA PHE A 198 1.92 -13.34 20.03
C PHE A 198 1.78 -12.03 20.79
N PHE A 199 2.32 -10.93 20.26
CA PHE A 199 2.18 -9.61 20.88
C PHE A 199 0.75 -9.08 20.81
N GLU A 200 0.02 -9.29 19.71
CA GLU A 200 -1.41 -8.95 19.63
C GLU A 200 -2.27 -9.68 20.68
N LEU A 201 -1.87 -10.89 21.09
CA LEU A 201 -2.55 -11.71 22.09
C LEU A 201 -2.08 -11.40 23.53
N GLY A 202 -1.34 -10.32 23.76
CA GLY A 202 -0.84 -9.93 25.08
C GLY A 202 0.46 -10.63 25.47
N GLY A 203 1.26 -11.02 24.47
CA GLY A 203 2.53 -11.70 24.64
C GLY A 203 3.54 -10.97 25.53
N GLU A 204 3.45 -9.64 25.67
CA GLU A 204 4.29 -8.88 26.62
C GLU A 204 4.07 -9.26 28.08
N ASN A 205 2.91 -9.83 28.41
CA ASN A 205 2.59 -10.34 29.74
C ASN A 205 2.71 -11.87 29.84
N HIS A 206 3.06 -12.52 28.74
CA HIS A 206 3.20 -13.97 28.68
C HIS A 206 4.61 -14.39 29.15
N ARG A 207 4.72 -15.56 29.81
CA ARG A 207 5.97 -16.01 30.43
C ARG A 207 6.94 -16.74 29.48
N ALA A 208 6.53 -16.97 28.24
CA ALA A 208 7.36 -17.66 27.24
C ALA A 208 8.65 -16.88 26.97
N GLN A 209 9.78 -17.58 27.00
CA GLN A 209 11.13 -17.02 26.79
C GLN A 209 11.74 -17.48 25.47
N PHE A 210 11.29 -18.62 24.94
CA PHE A 210 11.81 -19.24 23.74
C PHE A 210 10.67 -19.71 22.83
N VAL A 211 10.98 -19.89 21.55
CA VAL A 211 10.08 -20.53 20.60
C VAL A 211 10.81 -21.71 20.02
N VAL A 212 10.11 -22.85 19.92
CA VAL A 212 10.61 -24.09 19.36
C VAL A 212 9.78 -24.40 18.12
N MET A 213 10.42 -24.41 16.95
CA MET A 213 9.74 -24.76 15.70
C MET A 213 10.70 -25.46 14.72
N PRO A 214 10.21 -26.26 13.76
CA PRO A 214 11.07 -26.87 12.76
C PRO A 214 11.67 -25.81 11.81
N ALA A 215 12.93 -26.01 11.43
CA ALA A 215 13.70 -25.19 10.50
C ALA A 215 14.55 -26.09 9.58
N ARG A 216 14.02 -26.44 8.40
CA ARG A 216 14.70 -27.22 7.34
C ARG A 216 15.46 -28.46 7.88
N GLY A 217 14.75 -29.33 8.61
CA GLY A 217 15.32 -30.57 9.15
C GLY A 217 16.11 -30.40 10.46
N ARG A 218 16.10 -29.20 11.04
CA ARG A 218 16.54 -28.90 12.42
C ARG A 218 15.39 -28.26 13.19
N TRP A 219 15.61 -27.96 14.46
CA TRP A 219 14.72 -27.13 15.26
C TRP A 219 15.39 -25.79 15.53
N LYS A 220 14.62 -24.71 15.50
CA LYS A 220 15.02 -23.36 15.83
C LYS A 220 14.20 -22.89 17.03
#